data_AF-A0A7S2IA59-F1
#
_entry.id   AF-A0A7S2IA59-F1
#
_cell.length_a   1.000
_cell.length_b   1.000
_cell.length_c   1.000
_cell.angle_alpha   90.00
_cell.angle_beta   90.00
_cell.angle_gamma   90.00
#
_symmetry.space_group_name_H-M   'P 1'
#
loop_
_entity.id
_entity.type
_entity.pdbx_description
1 polymer ?
#
loop_
_entity_poly.entity_id
_entity_poly.type
_entity_poly.pdbx_seq_one_letter_code
_entity_poly.pdbx_strand_id
1 'polypeptide(L)'
;SVWHEISAAAAELAKREDVTVQARRKALLRVLVDRLRCVEDQTMPVASLAADPAVAVLRKGLAKSLLAFMNNYPESLQVADRPNAKGNAVQSVTLVGNGPKGTGCESLDSSVNSELLLAQVLTTLQSMGGTATLNALGKSPWIRTGGMKLSKLLTSHPDLFELTEGAEGKEATCTLRDAGSLGFGA
;
A
#
# COMPACT_ATOMS: atom_id res chain seq x y z
N SER A 1 8.00 10.57 -2.04
CA SER A 1 7.86 9.79 -0.79
C SER A 1 6.64 8.92 -0.93
N VAL A 2 6.77 7.61 -0.69
CA VAL A 2 5.71 6.59 -0.88
C VAL A 2 4.38 6.98 -0.22
N TRP A 3 4.43 7.74 0.88
CA TRP A 3 3.22 8.23 1.56
C TRP A 3 2.42 9.26 0.77
N HIS A 4 3.08 10.09 -0.03
CA HIS A 4 2.38 11.00 -0.93
C HIS A 4 1.64 10.21 -2.03
N GLU A 5 2.22 9.12 -2.53
CA GLU A 5 1.59 8.26 -3.54
C GLU A 5 0.40 7.48 -2.97
N ILE A 6 0.54 6.89 -1.77
CA ILE A 6 -0.59 6.21 -1.09
C ILE A 6 -1.72 7.21 -0.80
N SER A 7 -1.38 8.41 -0.34
CA SER A 7 -2.35 9.48 -0.10
C SER A 7 -3.03 9.93 -1.39
N ALA A 8 -2.29 10.07 -2.49
CA ALA A 8 -2.84 10.42 -3.81
C ALA A 8 -3.76 9.32 -4.35
N ALA A 9 -3.36 8.05 -4.28
CA ALA A 9 -4.18 6.92 -4.70
C ALA A 9 -5.46 6.80 -3.86
N ALA A 10 -5.35 6.99 -2.53
CA ALA A 10 -6.49 7.06 -1.63
C ALA A 10 -7.45 8.22 -1.98
N ALA A 11 -6.90 9.37 -2.37
CA ALA A 11 -7.68 10.52 -2.79
C ALA A 11 -8.42 10.27 -4.11
N GLU A 12 -7.80 9.63 -5.09
CA GLU A 12 -8.48 9.27 -6.34
C GLU A 12 -9.56 8.21 -6.12
N LEU A 13 -9.29 7.19 -5.30
CA LEU A 13 -10.31 6.21 -4.90
C LEU A 13 -11.52 6.85 -4.21
N ALA A 14 -11.30 7.90 -3.42
CA ALA A 14 -12.38 8.61 -2.74
C ALA A 14 -13.25 9.44 -3.70
N LYS A 15 -12.70 9.92 -4.82
CA LYS A 15 -13.43 10.69 -5.85
C LYS A 15 -14.22 9.81 -6.81
N ARG A 16 -13.82 8.55 -6.97
CA ARG A 16 -14.47 7.59 -7.86
C ARG A 16 -15.85 7.16 -7.35
N GLU A 17 -16.90 7.50 -8.10
CA GLU A 17 -18.28 7.13 -7.79
C GLU A 17 -18.58 5.66 -8.10
N ASP A 18 -17.82 5.06 -9.02
CA ASP A 18 -17.94 3.67 -9.46
C ASP A 18 -17.41 2.65 -8.43
N VAL A 19 -16.66 3.10 -7.41
CA VAL A 19 -16.11 2.23 -6.38
C VAL A 19 -17.16 1.95 -5.30
N THR A 20 -17.44 0.67 -5.08
CA THR A 20 -18.40 0.23 -4.05
C THR A 20 -18.00 0.70 -2.64
N VAL A 21 -18.98 0.92 -1.78
CA VAL A 21 -18.73 1.29 -0.37
C VAL A 21 -17.84 0.26 0.32
N GLN A 22 -18.03 -1.03 0.02
CA GLN A 22 -17.23 -2.12 0.58
C GLN A 22 -15.76 -2.03 0.15
N ALA A 23 -15.47 -1.71 -1.11
CA ALA A 23 -14.11 -1.51 -1.60
C ALA A 23 -13.43 -0.32 -0.89
N ARG A 24 -14.16 0.80 -0.70
CA ARG A 24 -13.65 1.95 0.07
C ARG A 24 -13.38 1.60 1.53
N ARG A 25 -14.24 0.79 2.17
CA ARG A 25 -14.01 0.29 3.55
C ARG A 25 -12.75 -0.55 3.63
N LYS A 26 -12.54 -1.44 2.66
CA LYS A 26 -11.33 -2.27 2.57
C LYS A 26 -10.07 -1.42 2.37
N ALA A 27 -10.14 -0.39 1.52
CA ALA A 27 -9.05 0.56 1.33
C ALA A 27 -8.72 1.34 2.62
N LEU A 28 -9.73 1.84 3.34
CA LEU A 28 -9.51 2.50 4.64
C LEU A 28 -8.84 1.56 5.64
N LEU A 29 -9.34 0.34 5.80
CA LEU A 29 -8.76 -0.65 6.70
C LEU A 29 -7.29 -0.95 6.34
N ARG A 30 -6.99 -1.07 5.04
CA ARG A 30 -5.63 -1.29 4.54
C ARG A 30 -4.68 -0.15 4.94
N VAL A 31 -5.09 1.10 4.71
CA VAL A 31 -4.29 2.27 5.08
C VAL A 31 -4.04 2.32 6.58
N LEU A 32 -5.04 2.02 7.42
CA LEU A 32 -4.87 1.95 8.87
C LEU A 32 -3.85 0.88 9.28
N VAL A 33 -3.98 -0.33 8.74
CA VAL A 33 -3.06 -1.44 9.03
C VAL A 33 -1.63 -1.11 8.59
N ASP A 34 -1.45 -0.57 7.39
CA ASP A 34 -0.12 -0.22 6.87
C ASP A 34 0.50 0.92 7.70
N ARG A 35 -0.30 1.89 8.18
CA ARG A 35 0.18 2.91 9.11
C ARG A 35 0.63 2.33 10.45
N LEU A 36 -0.12 1.40 11.02
CA LEU A 36 0.27 0.76 12.27
C LEU A 36 1.53 -0.09 12.10
N ARG A 37 1.70 -0.80 10.98
CA ARG A 37 2.91 -1.59 10.71
C ARG A 37 4.21 -0.79 10.63
N CYS A 38 4.12 0.50 10.34
CA CYS A 38 5.28 1.38 10.28
C CYS A 38 5.69 1.94 11.65
N VAL A 39 4.93 1.64 12.72
CA VAL A 39 5.26 2.01 14.10
C VAL A 39 5.82 0.77 14.80
N GLU A 40 6.90 0.96 15.57
CA GLU A 40 7.62 -0.13 16.27
C GLU A 40 6.68 -1.01 17.12
N ASP A 41 5.85 -0.39 17.96
CA ASP A 41 4.87 -1.10 18.81
C ASP A 41 3.52 -1.39 18.13
N GLN A 42 3.41 -1.08 16.84
CA GLN A 42 2.19 -1.19 16.04
C GLN A 42 0.94 -0.58 16.70
N THR A 43 1.17 0.44 17.53
CA THR A 43 0.17 1.08 18.36
C THR A 43 0.21 2.58 18.11
N MET A 44 -0.96 3.19 17.89
CA MET A 44 -1.05 4.62 17.63
C MET A 44 -2.31 5.22 18.28
N PRO A 45 -2.25 6.46 18.79
CA PRO A 45 -3.45 7.19 19.19
C PRO A 45 -4.44 7.31 18.04
N VAL A 46 -5.72 7.08 18.31
CA VAL A 46 -6.79 7.17 17.28
C VAL A 46 -6.84 8.58 16.68
N ALA A 47 -6.57 9.61 17.48
CA ALA A 47 -6.49 10.99 17.02
C ALA A 47 -5.38 11.20 15.96
N SER A 48 -4.22 10.57 16.15
CA SER A 48 -3.11 10.65 15.20
C SER A 48 -3.44 9.98 13.87
N LEU A 49 -4.10 8.82 13.89
CA LEU A 49 -4.60 8.18 12.67
C LEU A 49 -5.69 9.01 11.99
N ALA A 50 -6.60 9.61 12.75
CA ALA A 50 -7.66 10.44 12.19
C ALA A 50 -7.14 11.72 11.55
N ALA A 51 -5.99 12.22 12.00
CA ALA A 51 -5.28 13.36 11.42
C ALA A 51 -4.45 13.00 10.18
N ASP A 52 -4.25 11.71 9.88
CA ASP A 52 -3.55 11.27 8.68
C ASP A 52 -4.35 11.67 7.42
N PRO A 53 -3.75 12.35 6.43
CA PRO A 53 -4.46 12.80 5.23
C PRO A 53 -5.14 11.68 4.45
N ALA A 54 -4.50 10.52 4.29
CA ALA A 54 -5.06 9.40 3.53
C ALA A 54 -6.27 8.80 4.26
N VAL A 55 -6.17 8.66 5.59
CA VAL A 55 -7.28 8.21 6.45
C VAL A 55 -8.43 9.22 6.42
N ALA A 56 -8.14 10.52 6.54
CA ALA A 56 -9.14 11.58 6.57
C ALA A 56 -9.96 11.62 5.26
N VAL A 57 -9.28 11.45 4.12
CA VAL A 57 -9.91 11.42 2.80
C VAL A 57 -10.77 10.17 2.62
N LEU A 58 -10.26 8.97 2.93
CA LEU A 58 -11.01 7.72 2.79
C LEU A 58 -12.17 7.59 3.79
N ARG A 59 -12.06 8.21 4.95
CA ARG A 59 -13.12 8.22 5.97
C ARG A 59 -14.33 9.05 5.53
N LYS A 60 -14.12 10.10 4.72
CA LYS A 60 -15.18 11.04 4.33
C LYS A 60 -16.28 10.30 3.57
N GLY A 61 -17.51 10.35 4.09
CA GLY A 61 -18.66 9.64 3.52
C GLY A 61 -18.72 8.13 3.84
N LEU A 62 -17.70 7.56 4.47
CA LEU A 62 -17.63 6.13 4.78
C LEU A 62 -18.05 5.82 6.22
N ALA A 63 -17.51 6.58 7.18
CA ALA A 63 -17.76 6.39 8.60
C ALA A 63 -17.81 7.74 9.32
N LYS A 64 -18.86 7.94 10.13
CA LYS A 64 -18.99 9.14 10.97
C LYS A 64 -17.95 9.18 12.10
N SER A 65 -17.54 8.01 12.58
CA SER A 65 -16.53 7.84 13.63
C SER A 65 -15.53 6.78 13.20
N LEU A 66 -14.24 7.14 13.23
CA LEU A 66 -13.16 6.19 12.94
C LEU A 66 -13.09 5.10 14.01
N LEU A 67 -13.39 5.44 15.27
CA LEU A 67 -13.46 4.50 16.38
C LEU A 67 -14.51 3.41 16.11
N ALA A 68 -15.72 3.83 15.73
CA ALA A 68 -16.80 2.90 15.39
C ALA A 68 -16.44 2.03 14.18
N PHE A 69 -15.71 2.59 13.20
CA PHE A 69 -15.21 1.82 12.07
C PHE A 69 -14.24 0.72 12.51
N MET A 70 -13.23 1.05 13.33
CA MET A 70 -12.21 0.09 13.80
C MET A 70 -12.81 -1.01 14.67
N ASN A 71 -13.83 -0.69 15.48
CA ASN A 71 -14.54 -1.68 16.31
C ASN A 71 -15.30 -2.74 15.48
N ASN A 72 -15.49 -2.55 14.18
CA ASN A 72 -16.05 -3.59 13.30
C ASN A 72 -15.00 -4.64 12.86
N TYR A 73 -13.73 -4.45 13.22
CA TYR A 73 -12.62 -5.33 12.83
C TYR A 73 -11.76 -5.75 14.04
N PRO A 74 -12.36 -6.31 15.11
CA PRO A 74 -11.66 -6.65 16.35
C PRO A 74 -10.59 -7.75 16.16
N GLU A 75 -10.73 -8.59 15.14
CA GLU A 75 -9.72 -9.60 14.76
C GLU A 75 -8.42 -8.98 14.22
N SER A 76 -8.48 -7.69 13.91
CA SER A 76 -7.44 -6.96 13.19
C SER A 76 -6.92 -5.76 13.99
N LEU A 77 -7.82 -5.07 14.68
CA LEU A 77 -7.57 -3.82 15.37
C LEU A 77 -8.14 -3.92 16.79
N GLN A 78 -7.28 -3.76 17.78
CA GLN A 78 -7.68 -3.67 19.17
C GLN A 78 -7.66 -2.21 19.60
N VAL A 79 -8.82 -1.69 19.98
CA VAL A 79 -8.92 -0.34 20.55
C VAL A 79 -8.92 -0.44 22.07
N ALA A 80 -8.05 0.33 22.74
CA ALA A 80 -7.96 0.39 24.18
C ALA A 80 -7.58 1.80 24.65
N ASP A 81 -7.99 2.16 25.85
CA ASP A 81 -7.51 3.38 26.50
C ASP A 81 -6.09 3.16 27.03
N ARG A 82 -5.16 4.02 26.64
CA ARG A 82 -3.79 4.02 27.14
C ARG A 82 -3.42 5.40 27.68
N PRO A 83 -2.65 5.49 28.78
CA PRO A 83 -2.16 6.77 29.26
C PRO A 83 -1.18 7.36 28.23
N ASN A 84 -1.36 8.64 27.90
CA ASN A 84 -0.38 9.39 27.11
C ASN A 84 0.79 9.88 27.99
N ALA A 85 1.75 10.58 27.41
CA ALA A 85 2.91 11.13 28.13
C ALA A 85 2.55 12.09 29.29
N LYS A 86 1.31 12.58 29.35
CA LYS A 86 0.78 13.45 30.41
C LYS A 86 -0.07 12.68 31.44
N GLY A 87 -0.14 11.35 31.34
CA GLY A 87 -0.96 10.50 32.21
C GLY A 87 -2.47 10.52 31.89
N ASN A 88 -2.90 11.24 30.86
CA ASN A 88 -4.30 11.25 30.45
C ASN A 88 -4.63 10.01 29.64
N ALA A 89 -5.78 9.38 29.92
CA ALA A 89 -6.28 8.28 29.11
C ALA A 89 -6.60 8.77 27.68
N VAL A 90 -6.03 8.10 26.68
CA VAL A 90 -6.25 8.36 25.26
C VAL A 90 -6.57 7.04 24.57
N GLN A 91 -7.62 7.05 23.75
CA GLN A 91 -7.95 5.93 22.89
C GLN A 91 -6.82 5.67 21.90
N SER A 92 -6.25 4.48 22.00
CA SER A 92 -5.19 3.99 21.13
C SER A 92 -5.67 2.74 20.42
N VAL A 93 -5.18 2.53 19.20
CA VAL A 93 -5.43 1.30 18.44
C VAL A 93 -4.11 0.57 18.25
N THR A 94 -4.14 -0.73 18.49
CA THR A 94 -3.03 -1.67 18.31
C THR A 94 -3.41 -2.64 17.20
N LEU A 95 -2.47 -2.95 16.31
CA LEU A 95 -2.64 -4.01 15.32
C LEU A 95 -2.63 -5.38 16.02
N VAL A 96 -3.66 -6.19 15.77
CA VAL A 96 -3.74 -7.57 16.28
C VAL A 96 -3.26 -8.54 15.21
N GLY A 97 -2.26 -9.35 15.55
CA GLY A 97 -1.64 -10.28 14.61
C GLY A 97 -1.03 -9.54 13.41
N ASN A 98 -1.28 -10.04 12.20
CA ASN A 98 -0.84 -9.39 10.95
C ASN A 98 -1.96 -8.60 10.26
N GLY A 99 -3.08 -8.33 10.95
CA GLY A 99 -4.31 -7.81 10.34
C GLY A 99 -5.08 -8.87 9.52
N PRO A 100 -6.17 -8.48 8.84
CA PRO A 100 -7.02 -9.41 8.11
C PRO A 100 -6.23 -10.16 7.03
N LYS A 101 -6.46 -11.47 6.92
CA LYS A 101 -5.98 -12.24 5.76
C LYS A 101 -6.60 -11.62 4.51
N GLY A 102 -5.78 -11.12 3.59
CA GLY A 102 -6.26 -10.40 2.39
C GLY A 102 -6.32 -8.87 2.49
N THR A 103 -5.93 -8.27 3.63
CA THR A 103 -5.47 -6.87 3.66
C THR A 103 -3.95 -6.77 3.74
N GLY A 104 -3.21 -7.87 3.59
CA GLY A 104 -1.97 -7.82 2.82
C GLY A 104 -2.29 -7.57 1.34
N CYS A 105 -1.28 -7.33 0.50
CA CYS A 105 -1.38 -7.13 -0.95
C CYS A 105 -2.04 -8.32 -1.73
N GLU A 106 -2.79 -9.20 -1.09
CA GLU A 106 -3.19 -10.50 -1.61
C GLU A 106 -4.67 -10.61 -2.01
N SER A 107 -5.52 -9.60 -1.77
CA SER A 107 -6.97 -9.74 -2.05
C SER A 107 -7.70 -8.44 -2.44
N LEU A 108 -7.06 -7.44 -3.05
CA LEU A 108 -7.82 -6.58 -3.96
C LEU A 108 -7.99 -7.34 -5.28
N ASP A 109 -9.05 -7.02 -6.05
CA ASP A 109 -9.19 -7.45 -7.44
C ASP A 109 -7.81 -7.47 -8.09
N SER A 110 -7.45 -8.60 -8.69
CA SER A 110 -6.09 -8.84 -9.22
C SER A 110 -5.60 -7.69 -10.09
N SER A 111 -6.53 -6.98 -10.75
CA SER A 111 -6.30 -5.75 -11.52
C SER A 111 -5.81 -4.55 -10.68
N VAL A 112 -6.48 -4.20 -9.57
CA VAL A 112 -6.08 -3.04 -8.74
C VAL A 112 -4.74 -3.30 -8.03
N ASN A 113 -4.53 -4.54 -7.61
CA ASN A 113 -3.25 -4.96 -7.04
C ASN A 113 -2.13 -4.95 -8.09
N SER A 114 -2.40 -5.31 -9.35
CA SER A 114 -1.38 -5.26 -10.40
C SER A 114 -0.94 -3.84 -10.73
N GLU A 115 -1.86 -2.86 -10.77
CA GLU A 115 -1.49 -1.46 -11.05
C GLU A 115 -0.64 -0.85 -9.94
N LEU A 116 -1.01 -1.07 -8.67
CA LEU A 116 -0.21 -0.58 -7.53
C LEU A 116 1.17 -1.23 -7.47
N LEU A 117 1.24 -2.54 -7.70
CA LEU A 117 2.50 -3.26 -7.74
C LEU A 117 3.37 -2.77 -8.91
N LEU A 118 2.76 -2.48 -10.06
CA LEU A 118 3.44 -1.94 -11.23
C LEU A 118 3.98 -0.54 -10.98
N ALA A 119 3.20 0.35 -10.34
CA ALA A 119 3.66 1.66 -9.89
C ALA A 119 4.85 1.55 -8.92
N GLN A 120 4.78 0.62 -7.95
CA GLN A 120 5.88 0.38 -7.02
C GLN A 120 7.16 -0.12 -7.69
N VAL A 121 7.03 -1.01 -8.68
CA VAL A 121 8.14 -1.51 -9.49
C VAL A 121 8.77 -0.37 -10.29
N LEU A 122 7.95 0.47 -10.94
CA LEU A 122 8.42 1.66 -11.67
C LEU A 122 9.23 2.57 -10.77
N THR A 123 8.68 2.99 -9.63
CA THR A 123 9.35 3.87 -8.66
C THR A 123 10.66 3.25 -8.16
N THR A 124 10.66 1.94 -7.88
CA THR A 124 11.87 1.23 -7.41
C THR A 124 12.94 1.21 -8.49
N LEU A 125 12.61 0.86 -9.73
CA LEU A 125 13.56 0.84 -10.84
C LEU A 125 14.11 2.23 -11.14
N GLN A 126 13.26 3.27 -11.13
CA GLN A 126 13.71 4.66 -11.29
C GLN A 126 14.74 5.06 -10.22
N SER A 127 14.49 4.69 -8.96
CA SER A 127 15.43 4.97 -7.86
C SER A 127 16.76 4.20 -7.98
N MET A 128 16.78 3.11 -8.74
CA MET A 128 17.96 2.29 -9.01
C MET A 128 18.66 2.67 -10.35
N GLY A 129 18.30 3.80 -10.96
CA GLY A 129 18.89 4.24 -12.23
C GLY A 129 18.32 3.54 -13.45
N GLY A 130 17.10 3.00 -13.36
CA GLY A 130 16.37 2.42 -14.48
C GLY A 130 16.51 0.92 -14.65
N THR A 131 17.47 0.27 -13.98
CA THR A 131 17.78 -1.15 -14.22
C THR A 131 18.03 -1.90 -12.91
N ALA A 132 17.45 -3.09 -12.75
CA ALA A 132 17.70 -3.96 -11.59
C ALA A 132 17.49 -5.45 -11.91
N THR A 133 18.16 -6.34 -11.17
CA THR A 133 17.87 -7.78 -11.28
C THR A 133 16.52 -8.10 -10.62
N LEU A 134 15.85 -9.17 -11.08
CA LEU A 134 14.59 -9.61 -10.48
C LEU A 134 14.74 -9.94 -8.98
N ASN A 135 15.90 -10.45 -8.56
CA ASN A 135 16.17 -10.72 -7.15
C ASN A 135 16.30 -9.42 -6.35
N ALA A 136 17.00 -8.40 -6.89
CA ALA A 136 17.10 -7.10 -6.24
C ALA A 136 15.70 -6.45 -6.07
N LEU A 137 14.86 -6.53 -7.10
CA LEU A 137 13.47 -6.07 -7.01
C LEU A 137 12.66 -6.88 -5.99
N GLY A 138 12.79 -8.21 -5.98
CA GLY A 138 12.09 -9.08 -5.03
C GLY A 138 12.52 -8.88 -3.56
N LYS A 139 13.74 -8.38 -3.32
CA LYS A 139 14.22 -8.00 -1.99
C LYS A 139 13.65 -6.67 -1.49
N SER A 140 13.06 -5.87 -2.37
CA SER A 140 12.41 -4.62 -1.97
C SER A 140 11.23 -4.95 -1.04
N PRO A 141 11.19 -4.40 0.19
CA PRO A 141 10.11 -4.70 1.14
C PRO A 141 8.73 -4.27 0.62
N TRP A 142 8.73 -3.41 -0.40
CA TRP A 142 7.55 -2.83 -1.06
C TRP A 142 7.02 -3.71 -2.19
N ILE A 143 7.88 -4.45 -2.88
CA ILE A 143 7.51 -5.34 -4.00
C ILE A 143 7.16 -6.71 -3.42
N ARG A 144 6.06 -6.77 -2.66
CA ARG A 144 5.49 -8.05 -2.21
C ARG A 144 4.45 -8.49 -3.21
N THR A 145 4.88 -9.34 -4.13
CA THR A 145 3.97 -9.95 -5.08
C THR A 145 3.05 -10.92 -4.32
N GLY A 146 1.79 -10.55 -4.07
CA GLY A 146 0.80 -11.38 -3.36
C GLY A 146 0.44 -12.67 -4.11
N GLY A 147 1.40 -13.60 -4.22
CA GLY A 147 1.32 -14.85 -4.98
C GLY A 147 1.64 -14.75 -6.48
N MET A 148 1.64 -13.56 -7.08
CA MET A 148 1.94 -13.39 -8.51
C MET A 148 3.45 -13.46 -8.77
N LYS A 149 3.91 -14.13 -9.83
CA LYS A 149 5.34 -14.07 -10.18
C LYS A 149 5.67 -12.69 -10.75
N LEU A 150 6.67 -12.01 -10.18
CA LEU A 150 7.11 -10.69 -10.65
C LEU A 150 7.45 -10.70 -12.14
N SER A 151 8.11 -11.76 -12.61
CA SER A 151 8.39 -11.97 -14.04
C SER A 151 7.12 -11.91 -14.90
N LYS A 152 6.02 -12.54 -14.45
CA LYS A 152 4.75 -12.54 -15.18
C LYS A 152 4.13 -11.13 -15.25
N LEU A 153 4.21 -10.35 -14.17
CA LEU A 153 3.74 -8.95 -14.18
C LEU A 153 4.49 -8.14 -15.23
N LEU A 154 5.82 -8.22 -15.21
CA LEU A 154 6.71 -7.46 -16.07
C LEU A 154 6.55 -7.88 -17.55
N THR A 155 6.47 -9.18 -17.84
CA THR A 155 6.21 -9.66 -19.22
C THR A 155 4.83 -9.24 -19.76
N SER A 156 3.89 -8.92 -18.87
CA SER A 156 2.56 -8.45 -19.29
C SER A 156 2.54 -6.96 -19.67
N HIS A 157 3.63 -6.22 -19.43
CA HIS A 157 3.76 -4.79 -19.72
C HIS A 157 5.08 -4.49 -20.48
N PRO A 158 5.25 -5.06 -21.69
CA PRO A 158 6.47 -4.90 -22.48
C PRO A 158 6.67 -3.48 -23.04
N ASP A 159 5.64 -2.65 -22.96
CA ASP A 159 5.66 -1.21 -23.25
C ASP A 159 6.43 -0.42 -22.19
N LEU A 160 6.45 -0.90 -20.95
CA LEU A 160 7.11 -0.23 -19.82
C LEU A 160 8.44 -0.88 -19.44
N PHE A 161 8.53 -2.20 -19.58
CA PHE A 161 9.66 -2.97 -19.10
C PHE A 161 10.30 -3.79 -20.20
N GLU A 162 11.63 -3.86 -20.16
CA GLU A 162 12.42 -4.81 -20.92
C GLU A 162 13.03 -5.83 -19.97
N LEU A 163 12.73 -7.10 -20.22
CA LEU A 163 13.35 -8.22 -19.51
C LEU A 163 14.44 -8.82 -20.37
N THR A 164 15.67 -8.78 -19.87
CA THR A 164 16.80 -9.47 -20.47
C THR A 164 17.11 -10.71 -19.65
N GLU A 165 17.06 -11.89 -20.28
CA GLU A 165 17.54 -13.11 -19.65
C GLU A 165 19.04 -13.01 -19.41
N GLY A 166 19.48 -13.36 -18.20
CA GLY A 166 20.89 -13.43 -17.90
C GLY A 166 21.55 -14.55 -18.71
N ALA A 167 22.81 -14.38 -19.09
CA ALA A 167 23.64 -15.50 -19.58
C ALA A 167 23.62 -16.67 -18.57
N GLU A 168 23.92 -17.89 -19.00
CA GLU A 168 23.88 -19.10 -18.18
C GLU A 168 24.34 -18.86 -16.71
N GLY A 169 23.42 -19.03 -15.77
CA GLY A 169 23.68 -18.81 -14.32
C GLY A 169 23.55 -17.38 -13.81
N LYS A 170 23.24 -16.39 -14.66
CA LYS A 170 22.96 -15.00 -14.25
C LYS A 170 21.45 -14.77 -14.12
N GLU A 171 21.09 -13.93 -13.16
CA GLU A 171 19.70 -13.54 -12.93
C GLU A 171 19.17 -12.70 -14.08
N ALA A 172 17.88 -12.87 -14.40
CA ALA A 172 17.20 -12.01 -15.35
C ALA A 172 17.18 -10.57 -14.82
N THR A 173 17.40 -9.62 -15.72
CA THR A 173 17.46 -8.20 -15.45
C THR A 173 16.24 -7.52 -16.04
N CYS A 174 15.65 -6.59 -15.29
CA CYS A 174 14.56 -5.74 -15.74
C CYS A 174 15.07 -4.31 -15.90
N THR A 175 14.81 -3.74 -17.08
CA THR A 175 15.17 -2.37 -17.45
C THR A 175 13.90 -1.60 -17.76
N LEU A 176 13.77 -0.38 -17.24
CA LEU A 176 12.74 0.56 -17.65
C LEU A 176 12.99 0.96 -19.09
N ARG A 177 11.98 0.79 -19.95
CA ARG A 177 12.02 1.41 -21.27
C ARG A 177 11.90 2.91 -21.08
N ASP A 178 12.74 3.64 -21.80
CA ASP A 178 12.81 5.10 -21.72
C ASP A 178 11.40 5.66 -21.90
N ALA A 179 10.84 6.24 -20.84
CA ALA A 179 9.46 6.72 -20.79
C ALA A 179 9.29 8.03 -21.59
N GLY A 180 10.04 8.19 -22.69
CA GLY A 180 10.11 9.37 -23.55
C GLY A 180 8.80 9.77 -24.22
N SER A 181 7.65 9.24 -23.81
CA SER A 181 6.33 9.71 -24.23
C SER A 181 5.21 9.60 -23.18
N LEU A 182 5.48 9.08 -21.98
CA LEU A 182 4.47 9.09 -20.92
C LEU A 182 4.50 10.44 -20.22
N GLY A 183 3.77 11.40 -20.79
CA GLY A 183 3.64 12.78 -20.32
C GLY A 183 3.02 12.91 -18.93
N PHE A 184 3.70 12.41 -17.90
CA PHE A 184 3.54 12.86 -16.53
C PHE A 184 4.35 14.15 -16.38
N GLY A 185 3.80 15.24 -16.93
CA GLY A 185 4.30 16.59 -16.72
C GLY A 185 4.39 16.88 -15.23
N ALA A 186 5.55 17.40 -14.83
CA ALA A 186 5.85 17.88 -13.49
C ALA A 186 4.89 18.96 -13.00
#